data_AF-A0A7J5XKV4-F1
#
_entry.id   AF-A0A7J5XKV4-F1
#
_cell.length_a   1.000
_cell.length_b   1.000
_cell.length_c   1.000
_cell.angle_alpha   90.00
_cell.angle_beta   90.00
_cell.angle_gamma   90.00
#
_symmetry.space_group_name_H-M   'P 1'
#
loop_
_entity.id
_entity.type
_entity.pdbx_description
1 polymer ?
#
loop_
_entity_poly.entity_id
_entity_poly.type
_entity_poly.pdbx_seq_one_letter_code
_entity_poly.pdbx_strand_id
1 'polypeptide(L)'
;MGKGKTYKWTDLTVEDFYKYMGLLLYMALLKLDNVLDYWRQDNFLSVPLPAQVMSLDRHRTISWNLHVSDPDEDVQNDSKKGTPDHDRLFRLRPLMDTIKAAPKLFKALHALKFAACGTYRENRKDCPRPQTNSQTEKSQRGSIRWIREGPMVFVKWMDTR
;
A
#
# COMPACT_ATOMS: atom_id res chain seq x y z
N MET A 1 26.03 -5.75 -26.89
CA MET A 1 24.98 -5.06 -26.10
C MET A 1 23.64 -5.25 -26.80
N GLY A 2 22.68 -5.93 -26.17
CA GLY A 2 21.35 -6.10 -26.76
C GLY A 2 20.61 -4.77 -26.85
N LYS A 3 19.92 -4.51 -27.96
CA LYS A 3 19.08 -3.32 -28.11
C LYS A 3 17.97 -3.34 -27.04
N GLY A 4 17.83 -2.27 -26.27
CA GLY A 4 16.75 -2.12 -25.30
C GLY A 4 15.39 -2.18 -26.00
N LYS A 5 14.41 -2.84 -25.38
CA LYS A 5 13.02 -2.80 -25.88
C LYS A 5 12.43 -1.42 -25.60
N THR A 6 11.88 -0.80 -26.63
CA THR A 6 11.11 0.45 -26.51
C THR A 6 9.63 0.10 -26.33
N TYR A 7 8.96 0.81 -25.43
CA TYR A 7 7.53 0.66 -25.18
C TYR A 7 6.81 1.92 -25.63
N LYS A 8 5.63 1.77 -26.23
CA LYS A 8 4.78 2.91 -26.59
C LYS A 8 4.18 3.50 -25.31
N TRP A 9 4.43 4.78 -25.05
CA TRP A 9 3.79 5.46 -23.93
C TRP A 9 2.28 5.57 -24.17
N THR A 10 1.52 5.23 -23.14
CA THR A 10 0.06 5.28 -23.12
C THR A 10 -0.40 5.69 -21.73
N ASP A 11 -1.27 6.69 -21.68
CA ASP A 11 -1.78 7.22 -20.42
C ASP A 11 -2.45 6.13 -19.58
N LEU A 12 -2.27 6.22 -18.26
CA LEU A 12 -2.83 5.27 -17.32
C LEU A 12 -4.25 5.72 -16.94
N THR A 13 -5.25 4.92 -17.30
CA THR A 13 -6.63 5.15 -16.87
C THR A 13 -6.87 4.56 -15.48
N VAL A 14 -7.93 5.02 -14.80
CA VAL A 14 -8.35 4.45 -13.50
C VAL A 14 -8.67 2.96 -13.62
N GLU A 15 -9.31 2.55 -14.72
CA GLU A 15 -9.62 1.15 -14.99
C GLU A 15 -8.37 0.29 -15.17
N ASP A 16 -7.40 0.77 -15.97
CA ASP A 16 -6.11 0.08 -16.16
C ASP A 16 -5.35 -0.05 -14.84
N PHE A 17 -5.38 0.99 -14.01
CA PHE A 17 -4.75 0.95 -12.70
C PHE A 17 -5.43 -0.08 -11.77
N TYR A 18 -6.75 -0.19 -11.78
CA TYR A 18 -7.44 -1.23 -11.01
C TYR A 18 -7.14 -2.65 -11.50
N LYS A 19 -7.05 -2.86 -12.83
CA LYS A 19 -6.59 -4.13 -13.40
C LYS A 19 -5.18 -4.47 -12.92
N TYR A 20 -4.26 -3.51 -12.96
CA TYR A 20 -2.90 -3.66 -12.46
C TYR A 20 -2.87 -4.01 -10.96
N MET A 21 -3.62 -3.31 -10.11
CA MET A 21 -3.73 -3.61 -8.68
C MET A 21 -4.32 -5.00 -8.42
N GLY A 22 -5.34 -5.40 -9.19
CA GLY A 22 -5.91 -6.76 -9.12
C GLY A 22 -4.89 -7.83 -9.45
N LEU A 23 -4.02 -7.60 -10.42
CA LEU A 23 -2.91 -8.50 -10.75
C LEU A 23 -1.86 -8.56 -9.64
N LEU A 24 -1.52 -7.44 -9.00
CA LEU A 24 -0.62 -7.43 -7.83
C LEU A 24 -1.17 -8.28 -6.68
N LEU A 25 -2.47 -8.17 -6.40
CA LEU A 25 -3.14 -8.99 -5.39
C LEU A 25 -3.17 -10.47 -5.79
N TYR A 26 -3.45 -10.77 -7.05
CA TYR A 26 -3.41 -12.13 -7.58
C TYR A 26 -2.03 -12.77 -7.41
N MET A 27 -0.96 -12.05 -7.79
CA MET A 27 0.43 -12.49 -7.61
C MET A 27 0.89 -12.49 -6.15
N ALA A 28 0.16 -11.84 -5.25
CA ALA A 28 0.36 -11.95 -3.81
C ALA A 28 -0.21 -13.27 -3.28
N LEU A 29 -1.35 -13.72 -3.81
CA LEU A 29 -2.04 -14.94 -3.41
C LEU A 29 -1.46 -16.20 -4.05
N LEU A 30 -1.20 -16.16 -5.36
CA LEU A 30 -0.60 -17.25 -6.11
C LEU A 30 0.85 -16.88 -6.44
N LYS A 31 1.80 -17.56 -5.81
CA LYS A 31 3.24 -17.32 -6.00
C LYS A 31 3.81 -18.26 -7.05
N LEU A 32 4.27 -17.69 -8.16
CA LEU A 32 5.12 -18.34 -9.16
C LEU A 32 6.55 -17.80 -9.08
N ASP A 33 7.52 -18.59 -9.52
CA ASP A 33 8.95 -18.27 -9.40
C ASP A 33 9.37 -17.07 -10.26
N ASN A 34 8.77 -16.92 -11.45
CA ASN A 34 9.04 -15.81 -12.34
C ASN A 34 7.78 -15.00 -12.66
N VAL A 35 7.90 -13.67 -12.70
CA VAL A 35 6.81 -12.78 -13.16
C VAL A 35 6.34 -13.13 -14.57
N LEU A 36 7.22 -13.67 -15.42
CA LEU A 36 6.87 -14.13 -16.76
C LEU A 36 5.90 -15.31 -16.76
N ASP A 37 5.94 -16.18 -15.74
CA ASP A 37 5.14 -17.40 -15.71
C ASP A 37 3.64 -17.11 -15.57
N TYR A 38 3.29 -15.96 -14.97
CA TYR A 38 1.90 -15.51 -14.91
C TYR A 38 1.28 -15.23 -16.30
N TRP A 39 2.11 -14.92 -17.30
CA TRP A 39 1.67 -14.65 -18.68
C TRP A 39 1.98 -15.78 -19.65
N ARG A 40 2.62 -16.85 -19.17
CA ARG A 40 2.98 -18.02 -19.97
C ARG A 40 1.74 -18.90 -20.19
N GLN A 41 1.61 -19.46 -21.40
CA GLN A 41 0.45 -20.26 -21.84
C GLN A 41 0.88 -21.60 -22.49
N ASP A 42 2.09 -22.07 -22.19
CA ASP A 42 2.74 -23.19 -22.89
C ASP A 42 2.76 -24.50 -22.08
N ASN A 43 2.27 -24.50 -20.84
CA ASN A 43 2.35 -25.67 -19.94
C ASN A 43 1.13 -25.81 -19.02
N PHE A 44 1.02 -26.94 -18.32
CA PHE A 44 -0.12 -27.26 -17.46
C PHE A 44 -0.23 -26.41 -16.17
N LEU A 45 0.85 -25.71 -15.78
CA LEU A 45 0.86 -24.75 -14.66
C LEU A 45 0.51 -23.33 -15.11
N SER A 46 0.17 -23.13 -16.38
CA SER A 46 -0.23 -21.83 -16.92
C SER A 46 -1.51 -21.33 -16.23
N VAL A 47 -1.54 -20.03 -15.96
CA VAL A 47 -2.68 -19.37 -15.35
C VAL A 47 -3.39 -18.49 -16.38
N PRO A 48 -4.73 -18.59 -16.53
CA PRO A 48 -5.42 -17.91 -17.62
C PRO A 48 -5.67 -16.42 -17.35
N LEU A 49 -5.82 -16.03 -16.08
CA LEU A 49 -6.30 -14.70 -15.71
C LEU A 49 -5.36 -13.54 -16.09
N PRO A 50 -4.04 -13.59 -15.83
CA PRO A 50 -3.20 -12.41 -16.04
C PRO A 50 -3.17 -11.92 -17.49
N ALA A 51 -3.05 -12.85 -18.45
CA ALA A 51 -3.02 -12.52 -19.87
C ALA A 51 -4.37 -12.01 -20.41
N GLN A 52 -5.49 -12.41 -19.80
CA GLN A 52 -6.82 -11.90 -20.15
C GLN A 52 -7.06 -10.48 -19.62
N VAL A 53 -6.49 -10.16 -18.45
CA VAL A 53 -6.69 -8.86 -17.80
C VAL A 53 -5.84 -7.76 -18.42
N MET A 54 -4.56 -8.04 -18.70
CA MET A 54 -3.61 -7.06 -19.22
C MET A 54 -2.43 -7.76 -19.89
N SER A 55 -1.82 -7.15 -20.92
CA SER A 55 -0.58 -7.70 -21.49
C SER A 55 0.61 -7.54 -20.54
N LEU A 56 1.59 -8.44 -20.63
CA LEU A 56 2.82 -8.37 -19.83
C LEU A 56 3.57 -7.05 -20.06
N ASP A 57 3.62 -6.57 -21.30
CA ASP A 57 4.30 -5.32 -21.65
C ASP A 57 3.61 -4.10 -21.03
N ARG A 58 2.27 -4.09 -20.98
CA ARG A 58 1.52 -3.04 -20.29
C ARG A 58 1.73 -3.11 -18.78
N HIS A 59 1.66 -4.32 -18.19
CA HIS A 59 1.96 -4.52 -16.76
C HIS A 59 3.36 -4.00 -16.39
N ARG A 60 4.38 -4.33 -17.19
CA ARG A 60 5.75 -3.83 -17.01
C ARG A 60 5.84 -2.32 -17.12
N THR A 61 5.22 -1.74 -18.16
CA THR A 61 5.23 -0.29 -18.38
C THR A 61 4.65 0.43 -17.18
N ILE A 62 3.52 -0.03 -16.64
CA ILE A 62 2.93 0.54 -15.42
C ILE A 62 3.88 0.34 -14.24
N SER A 63 4.35 -0.89 -14.01
CA SER A 63 5.20 -1.24 -12.86
C SER A 63 6.52 -0.46 -12.81
N TRP A 64 7.09 -0.10 -13.96
CA TRP A 64 8.34 0.65 -14.02
C TRP A 64 8.18 2.17 -13.89
N ASN A 65 6.98 2.69 -14.16
CA ASN A 65 6.70 4.14 -14.19
C ASN A 65 5.71 4.56 -13.10
N LEU A 66 5.38 3.70 -12.13
CA LEU A 66 4.47 4.05 -11.05
C LEU A 66 5.19 4.95 -10.03
N HIS A 67 4.74 6.20 -9.95
CA HIS A 67 5.22 7.20 -8.98
C HIS A 67 4.07 7.69 -8.10
N VAL A 68 4.31 7.78 -6.79
CA VAL A 68 3.29 8.22 -5.81
C VAL A 68 3.49 9.67 -5.36
N SER A 69 4.59 10.27 -5.80
CA SER A 69 5.02 11.64 -5.55
C SER A 69 4.74 12.52 -6.77
N ASP A 70 4.67 13.82 -6.54
CA ASP A 70 4.66 14.80 -7.62
C ASP A 70 6.09 14.96 -8.18
N PRO A 71 6.30 14.75 -9.50
CA PRO A 71 7.61 14.92 -10.13
C PRO A 71 8.23 16.32 -9.94
N ASP A 72 7.41 17.38 -9.91
CA ASP A 72 7.91 18.74 -9.76
C ASP A 72 8.46 18.99 -8.35
N GLU A 73 7.86 18.38 -7.34
CA GLU A 73 8.36 18.42 -5.96
C GLU A 73 9.60 17.53 -5.77
N ASP A 74 9.65 16.38 -6.46
CA ASP A 74 10.80 15.49 -6.45
C ASP A 74 12.08 16.20 -6.91
N VAL A 75 11.99 17.03 -7.96
CA VAL A 75 13.10 17.85 -8.46
C VAL A 75 13.62 18.80 -7.37
N GLN A 76 12.71 19.42 -6.61
CA GLN A 76 13.09 20.31 -5.52
C GLN A 76 13.78 19.55 -4.38
N ASN A 77 13.29 18.37 -4.01
CA ASN A 77 13.93 17.55 -2.99
C ASN A 77 15.30 17.02 -3.45
N ASP A 78 15.42 16.62 -4.71
CA ASP A 78 16.66 16.11 -5.29
C ASP A 78 17.73 17.21 -5.39
N SER A 79 17.34 18.47 -5.60
CA SER A 79 18.28 19.61 -5.56
C SER A 79 18.98 19.79 -4.21
N LYS A 80 18.36 19.31 -3.12
CA LYS A 80 18.89 19.40 -1.75
C LYS A 80 19.83 18.26 -1.40
N LYS A 81 20.06 17.29 -2.29
CA LYS A 81 20.83 16.08 -2.01
C LYS A 81 22.21 16.40 -1.42
N GLY A 82 22.51 15.80 -0.26
CA GLY A 82 23.75 16.05 0.49
C GLY A 82 23.63 17.10 1.58
N THR A 83 22.54 17.86 1.62
CA THR A 83 22.20 18.76 2.75
C THR A 83 21.36 18.03 3.81
N PRO A 84 21.32 18.55 5.06
CA PRO A 84 20.42 18.03 6.10
C PRO A 84 18.93 18.11 5.72
N ASP A 85 18.57 19.03 4.82
CA ASP A 85 17.18 19.27 4.39
C ASP A 85 16.69 18.30 3.30
N HIS A 86 17.55 17.38 2.83
CA HIS A 86 17.15 16.37 1.86
C HIS A 86 16.39 15.21 2.51
N ASP A 87 15.13 15.03 2.13
CA ASP A 87 14.33 13.90 2.57
C ASP A 87 14.55 12.69 1.66
N ARG A 88 15.23 11.67 2.20
CA ARG A 88 15.52 10.41 1.48
C ARG A 88 14.26 9.60 1.17
N LEU A 89 13.18 9.79 1.93
CA LEU A 89 11.93 9.06 1.78
C LEU A 89 10.85 9.87 1.05
N PHE A 90 11.21 11.04 0.52
CA PHE A 90 10.28 12.00 -0.08
C PHE A 90 9.31 11.33 -1.05
N ARG A 91 9.84 10.53 -1.99
CA ARG A 91 9.05 9.88 -3.04
C ARG A 91 7.97 8.90 -2.54
N LEU A 92 8.19 8.31 -1.36
CA LEU A 92 7.28 7.37 -0.71
C LEU A 92 6.44 8.02 0.40
N ARG A 93 6.76 9.26 0.78
CA ARG A 93 6.15 9.93 1.91
C ARG A 93 4.65 10.15 1.76
N PRO A 94 4.11 10.55 0.58
CA PRO A 94 2.67 10.69 0.38
C PRO A 94 1.91 9.39 0.66
N LEU A 95 2.43 8.27 0.14
CA LEU A 95 1.84 6.95 0.39
C LEU A 95 1.88 6.60 1.87
N MET A 96 3.06 6.77 2.48
CA MET A 96 3.27 6.41 3.87
C MET A 96 2.38 7.24 4.80
N ASP A 97 2.20 8.53 4.53
CA ASP A 97 1.35 9.40 5.33
C ASP A 97 -0.14 9.09 5.14
N THR A 98 -0.54 8.67 3.94
CA THR A 98 -1.88 8.13 3.67
C THR A 98 -2.14 6.84 4.47
N ILE A 99 -1.19 5.90 4.49
CA ILE A 99 -1.30 4.66 5.28
C ILE A 99 -1.34 4.97 6.78
N LYS A 100 -0.55 5.95 7.23
CA LYS A 100 -0.51 6.38 8.64
C LYS A 100 -1.79 7.06 9.10
N ALA A 101 -2.60 7.61 8.20
CA ALA A 101 -3.95 8.10 8.47
C ALA A 101 -4.96 6.92 8.57
N ALA A 102 -4.57 5.87 9.31
CA ALA A 102 -5.25 4.58 9.37
C ALA A 102 -6.77 4.67 9.63
N PRO A 103 -7.29 5.53 10.54
CA PRO A 103 -8.73 5.60 10.78
C PRO A 103 -9.54 6.02 9.56
N LYS A 104 -9.03 6.99 8.78
CA LYS A 104 -9.71 7.44 7.57
C LYS A 104 -9.64 6.37 6.47
N LEU A 105 -8.48 5.74 6.31
CA LEU A 105 -8.28 4.64 5.36
C LEU A 105 -9.21 3.46 5.66
N PHE A 106 -9.32 3.03 6.91
CA PHE A 106 -10.13 1.88 7.29
C PHE A 106 -11.63 2.16 7.12
N LYS A 107 -12.08 3.40 7.40
CA LYS A 107 -13.46 3.83 7.08
C LYS A 107 -13.73 3.77 5.57
N ALA A 108 -12.78 4.22 4.75
CA ALA A 108 -12.91 4.16 3.29
C ALA A 108 -12.95 2.71 2.76
N LEU A 109 -12.06 1.84 3.25
CA LEU A 109 -12.03 0.42 2.89
C LEU A 109 -13.35 -0.28 3.27
N HIS A 110 -13.88 0.00 4.46
CA HIS A 110 -15.17 -0.54 4.89
C HIS A 110 -16.33 -0.08 3.99
N ALA A 111 -16.33 1.19 3.54
CA ALA A 111 -17.32 1.69 2.58
C ALA A 111 -17.26 0.93 1.25
N LEU A 112 -16.06 0.56 0.81
CA LEU A 112 -15.79 -0.30 -0.34
C LEU A 112 -16.00 -1.81 -0.07
N LYS A 113 -16.55 -2.18 1.09
CA LYS A 113 -16.80 -3.57 1.52
C LYS A 113 -15.54 -4.43 1.69
N PHE A 114 -14.38 -3.79 1.87
CA PHE A 114 -13.15 -4.47 2.26
C PHE A 114 -12.98 -4.45 3.78
N ALA A 115 -12.70 -5.61 4.36
CA ALA A 115 -12.30 -5.72 5.76
C ALA A 115 -10.79 -5.44 5.89
N ALA A 116 -10.39 -4.74 6.95
CA ALA A 116 -9.00 -4.46 7.24
C ALA A 116 -8.73 -4.52 8.76
N CYS A 117 -7.55 -5.01 9.13
CA CYS A 117 -7.03 -5.00 10.49
C CYS A 117 -5.58 -4.50 10.47
N GLY A 118 -5.12 -3.93 11.58
CA GLY A 118 -3.75 -3.42 11.66
C GLY A 118 -3.47 -2.73 12.97
N THR A 119 -2.18 -2.46 13.19
CA THR A 119 -1.74 -1.65 14.32
C THR A 119 -1.82 -0.18 13.97
N TYR A 120 -2.08 0.66 14.98
CA TYR A 120 -2.08 2.11 14.82
C TYR A 120 -1.30 2.74 15.97
N ARG A 121 -0.86 3.99 15.78
CA ARG A 121 -0.25 4.79 16.86
C ARG A 121 -1.31 5.75 17.40
N GLU A 122 -1.45 5.82 18.72
CA GLU A 122 -2.46 6.65 19.40
C GLU A 122 -2.32 8.14 19.07
N ASN A 123 -1.10 8.64 18.93
CA ASN A 123 -0.81 10.05 18.64
C ASN A 123 -1.10 10.45 17.18
N ARG A 124 -1.80 9.61 16.41
CA ARG A 124 -2.15 9.89 15.01
C ARG A 124 -3.44 10.70 14.91
N LYS A 125 -3.50 11.54 13.88
CA LYS A 125 -4.72 12.26 13.50
C LYS A 125 -5.84 11.26 13.24
N ASP A 126 -7.06 11.62 13.64
CA ASP A 126 -8.29 10.83 13.49
C ASP A 126 -8.37 9.54 14.33
N CYS A 127 -7.37 9.27 15.19
CA CYS A 127 -7.47 8.21 16.20
C CYS A 127 -8.22 8.73 17.44
N PRO A 128 -8.96 7.85 18.15
CA PRO A 128 -9.60 8.23 19.41
C PRO A 128 -8.52 8.67 20.41
N ARG A 129 -8.71 9.87 20.98
CA ARG A 129 -7.80 10.38 22.01
C ARG A 129 -7.93 9.58 23.30
N PRO A 130 -6.89 9.58 24.16
CA PRO A 130 -7.00 8.98 25.47
C PRO A 130 -8.19 9.56 26.24
N GLN A 131 -9.10 8.69 26.67
CA GLN A 131 -10.18 9.05 27.59
C GLN A 131 -9.67 8.93 29.03
N THR A 132 -10.43 9.44 30.01
CA THR A 132 -10.06 9.41 31.44
C THR A 132 -9.64 8.02 31.96
N ASN A 133 -10.11 6.94 31.32
CA ASN A 133 -9.79 5.55 31.67
C ASN A 133 -8.86 4.84 30.67
N SER A 134 -8.06 5.58 29.90
CA SER A 134 -7.12 4.98 28.95
C SER A 134 -6.04 4.17 29.63
N GLN A 135 -5.72 3.01 29.03
CA GLN A 135 -4.60 2.22 29.52
C GLN A 135 -3.32 3.04 29.39
N THR A 136 -2.55 3.03 30.47
CA THR A 136 -1.22 3.64 30.53
C THR A 136 -0.19 2.54 30.76
N GLU A 137 1.09 2.87 30.74
CA GLU A 137 2.16 1.92 31.08
C GLU A 137 1.99 1.33 32.50
N LYS A 138 1.24 2.01 33.37
CA LYS A 138 0.93 1.56 34.74
C LYS A 138 -0.26 0.61 34.83
N SER A 139 -0.98 0.37 33.74
CA SER A 139 -2.12 -0.54 33.72
C SER A 139 -1.66 -1.99 33.91
N GLN A 140 -2.53 -2.82 34.50
CA GLN A 140 -2.23 -4.22 34.78
C GLN A 140 -1.87 -4.98 33.49
N ARG A 141 -0.80 -5.79 33.52
CA ARG A 141 -0.44 -6.67 32.40
C ARG A 141 -1.58 -7.62 32.05
N GLY A 142 -1.75 -7.93 30.77
CA GLY A 142 -2.88 -8.70 30.26
C GLY A 142 -4.22 -7.97 30.21
N SER A 143 -4.30 -6.71 30.69
CA SER A 143 -5.53 -5.93 30.56
C SER A 143 -5.77 -5.53 29.10
N ILE A 144 -7.04 -5.51 28.68
CA ILE A 144 -7.47 -5.11 27.34
C ILE A 144 -8.50 -3.99 27.45
N ARG A 145 -8.42 -3.00 26.56
CA ARG A 145 -9.43 -1.95 26.40
C ARG A 145 -9.77 -1.77 24.92
N TRP A 146 -11.01 -1.47 24.63
CA TRP A 146 -11.45 -1.15 23.28
C TRP A 146 -12.35 0.07 23.25
N ILE A 147 -12.32 0.78 22.11
CA ILE A 147 -13.19 1.91 21.78
C ILE A 147 -13.81 1.60 20.44
N ARG A 148 -15.12 1.76 20.32
CA ARG A 148 -15.84 1.58 19.05
C ARG A 148 -16.36 2.91 18.53
N GLU A 149 -16.04 3.21 17.28
CA GLU A 149 -16.58 4.34 16.54
C GLU A 149 -17.23 3.82 15.25
N GLY A 150 -18.55 3.64 15.28
CA GLY A 150 -19.30 3.08 14.16
C GLY A 150 -18.82 1.67 13.78
N PRO A 151 -18.37 1.43 12.52
CA PRO A 151 -17.89 0.12 12.08
C PRO A 151 -16.44 -0.19 12.50
N MET A 152 -15.71 0.79 13.06
CA MET A 152 -14.33 0.60 13.50
C MET A 152 -14.24 0.28 14.99
N VAL A 153 -13.36 -0.68 15.33
CA VAL A 153 -12.98 -1.00 16.70
C VAL A 153 -11.49 -0.76 16.88
N PHE A 154 -11.14 0.06 17.86
CA PHE A 154 -9.78 0.34 18.28
C PHE A 154 -9.51 -0.48 19.54
N VAL A 155 -8.49 -1.34 19.50
CA VAL A 155 -8.12 -2.20 20.63
C VAL A 155 -6.74 -1.79 21.13
N LYS A 156 -6.59 -1.72 22.46
CA LYS A 156 -5.33 -1.54 23.17
C LYS A 156 -5.22 -2.68 24.19
N TRP A 157 -4.05 -3.28 24.31
CA TRP A 157 -3.80 -4.31 25.31
C TRP A 157 -2.40 -4.15 25.88
N MET A 158 -2.24 -4.56 27.14
CA MET A 158 -0.95 -4.69 27.80
C MET A 158 -0.47 -6.13 27.64
N ASP A 159 0.73 -6.33 27.13
CA ASP A 159 1.31 -7.67 26.98
C ASP A 159 1.37 -8.40 28.32
N THR A 160 1.28 -9.73 28.27
CA THR A 160 1.35 -10.62 29.44
C THR A 160 2.76 -11.07 29.74
N ARG A 161 3.70 -10.94 28.79
CA ARG A 161 5.13 -11.26 28.98
C ARG A 161 5.83 -10.33 29.94
#